data_AF-A0A7C1IAR6-F1
#
_entry.id   AF-A0A7C1IAR6-F1
#
_cell.length_a   1.000
_cell.length_b   1.000
_cell.length_c   1.000
_cell.angle_alpha   90.00
_cell.angle_beta   90.00
_cell.angle_gamma   90.00
#
_symmetry.space_group_name_H-M   'P 1'
#
loop_
_entity.id
_entity.type
_entity.pdbx_description
1 polymer ?
#
loop_
_entity_poly.entity_id
_entity_poly.type
_entity_poly.pdbx_seq_one_letter_code
_entity_poly.pdbx_strand_id
1 'polypeptide(L)'
;MASLHGTRRFNVCHPGSHDGREHVQVSLPPGADLLAGVKADPDLSQIISSEAHFIATIGATGLAPDRVFQFQRLVLSYYAHFGRDLPWRETNNPYHILVSEIMLQQTQVARVLPKYHEFLEAFPDVQTLAAAPLGDVLAVWQGMGYNRRAIALQRTARILVEQYNGELPRDRAILVQLPGIGRATASAIVVYAFNTPAIYIETNVRRVIIHFFFQDRSGVKDSEIEPIVQ
;
A
#
# COMPACT_ATOMS: atom_id res chain seq x y z
N MET A 1 3.83 2.12 -35.03
CA MET A 1 5.16 2.72 -34.78
C MET A 1 4.96 4.09 -34.16
N ALA A 2 5.68 4.34 -33.06
CA ALA A 2 5.97 5.56 -32.31
C ALA A 2 5.40 6.92 -32.78
N SER A 3 4.85 7.72 -31.87
CA SER A 3 5.64 8.59 -30.97
C SER A 3 4.73 9.61 -30.27
N LEU A 4 4.77 9.64 -28.94
CA LEU A 4 4.19 10.69 -28.09
C LEU A 4 5.33 11.58 -27.61
N HIS A 5 5.31 12.88 -27.92
CA HIS A 5 6.08 13.90 -27.19
C HIS A 5 5.18 15.12 -26.99
N GLY A 6 4.76 15.33 -25.75
CA GLY A 6 4.03 16.52 -25.30
C GLY A 6 4.52 16.91 -23.91
N THR A 7 5.60 17.67 -23.85
CA THR A 7 6.19 18.22 -22.63
C THR A 7 5.24 19.21 -21.97
N ARG A 8 4.89 19.01 -20.69
CA ARG A 8 4.32 20.07 -19.85
C ARG A 8 5.37 20.57 -18.87
N ARG A 9 5.71 21.85 -18.97
CA ARG A 9 6.53 22.62 -18.04
C ARG A 9 5.65 23.12 -16.89
N PHE A 10 6.22 23.19 -15.68
CA PHE A 10 5.77 24.12 -14.64
C PHE A 10 6.99 24.88 -14.11
N ASN A 11 6.88 26.21 -14.12
CA ASN A 11 7.84 27.13 -13.50
C ASN A 11 7.32 27.53 -12.12
N VAL A 12 8.23 27.70 -11.16
CA VAL A 12 8.04 28.68 -10.08
C VAL A 12 9.32 29.50 -9.93
N CYS A 13 9.16 30.82 -10.05
CA CYS A 13 10.21 31.83 -9.96
C CYS A 13 10.63 32.12 -8.52
N HIS A 14 11.90 32.47 -8.33
CA HIS A 14 12.42 33.33 -7.26
C HIS A 14 13.44 34.28 -7.91
N PRO A 15 13.57 35.58 -7.50
CA PRO A 15 14.29 35.86 -6.24
C PRO A 15 13.93 37.16 -5.48
N GLY A 16 14.24 37.15 -4.17
CA GLY A 16 14.27 38.32 -3.29
C GLY A 16 14.71 38.00 -1.84
N SER A 17 15.95 37.55 -1.66
CA SER A 17 16.87 37.63 -0.49
C SER A 17 16.41 37.40 0.99
N HIS A 18 17.25 36.58 1.65
CA HIS A 18 17.66 36.55 3.08
C HIS A 18 16.78 35.84 4.12
N ASP A 19 17.05 34.55 4.37
CA ASP A 19 17.60 34.00 5.65
C ASP A 19 17.81 32.47 5.49
N GLY A 20 18.82 31.91 6.18
CA GLY A 20 19.42 30.61 5.91
C GLY A 20 18.68 29.38 6.44
N ARG A 21 18.56 28.36 5.58
CA ARG A 21 18.62 26.91 5.88
C ARG A 21 19.14 26.18 4.64
N GLU A 22 20.18 25.36 4.80
CA GLU A 22 20.68 24.50 3.71
C GLU A 22 19.64 23.42 3.38
N HIS A 23 19.16 23.46 2.13
CA HIS A 23 18.33 22.44 1.51
C HIS A 23 19.23 21.50 0.71
N VAL A 24 19.27 20.22 1.10
CA VAL A 24 19.90 19.16 0.30
C VAL A 24 18.99 18.86 -0.89
N GLN A 25 19.43 19.21 -2.09
CA GLN A 25 18.81 18.80 -3.35
C GLN A 25 19.16 17.34 -3.64
N VAL A 26 18.16 16.46 -3.72
CA VAL A 26 18.32 15.15 -4.37
C VAL A 26 17.78 15.27 -5.79
N SER A 27 18.67 15.34 -6.76
CA SER A 27 18.33 15.29 -8.19
C SER A 27 18.44 13.85 -8.68
N LEU A 28 17.35 13.32 -9.24
CA LEU A 28 17.37 12.07 -10.02
C LEU A 28 17.45 12.43 -11.52
N PRO A 29 18.36 11.83 -12.30
CA PRO A 29 18.52 12.16 -13.71
C PRO A 29 17.34 11.67 -14.57
N PRO A 30 17.05 12.32 -15.71
CA PRO A 30 15.94 11.94 -16.57
C PRO A 30 16.23 10.59 -17.24
N GLY A 31 15.37 9.59 -17.01
CA GLY A 31 15.54 8.23 -17.51
C GLY A 31 16.07 7.22 -16.49
N ALA A 32 16.19 7.59 -15.20
CA ALA A 32 16.49 6.62 -14.14
C ALA A 32 15.28 5.70 -13.91
N ASP A 33 15.30 4.54 -14.55
CA ASP A 33 14.44 3.42 -14.21
C ASP A 33 14.84 2.93 -12.80
N LEU A 34 13.96 3.10 -11.81
CA LEU A 34 14.15 2.69 -10.42
C LEU A 34 14.40 1.18 -10.27
N LEU A 35 14.16 0.41 -11.34
CA LEU A 35 14.37 -1.04 -11.42
C LEU A 35 15.56 -1.42 -12.32
N ALA A 36 16.12 -0.50 -13.14
CA ALA A 36 17.28 -0.76 -13.98
C ALA A 36 18.58 -0.71 -13.16
N GLY A 37 18.81 -1.74 -12.37
CA GLY A 37 20.00 -1.85 -11.53
C GLY A 37 19.89 -2.93 -10.47
N VAL A 38 18.67 -3.38 -10.16
CA VAL A 38 18.43 -4.58 -9.35
C VAL A 38 18.66 -5.81 -10.22
N LYS A 39 19.88 -5.96 -10.77
CA LYS A 39 20.33 -7.28 -11.21
C LYS A 39 20.45 -8.13 -9.96
N ALA A 40 19.77 -9.28 -9.97
CA ALA A 40 19.83 -10.32 -8.95
C ALA A 40 21.27 -10.45 -8.44
N ASP A 41 21.50 -10.03 -7.20
CA ASP A 41 22.77 -10.19 -6.52
C ASP A 41 22.84 -11.63 -6.01
N PRO A 42 23.75 -12.48 -6.52
CA PRO A 42 23.71 -13.92 -6.31
C PRO A 42 24.14 -14.37 -4.90
N ASP A 43 24.41 -13.46 -3.96
CA ASP A 43 24.85 -13.85 -2.62
C ASP A 43 24.00 -13.28 -1.47
N LEU A 44 22.74 -13.75 -1.41
CA LEU A 44 21.86 -13.59 -0.25
C LEU A 44 22.50 -14.05 1.07
N SER A 45 23.49 -14.95 1.02
CA SER A 45 24.13 -15.52 2.22
C SER A 45 25.08 -14.52 2.91
N GLN A 46 25.70 -13.60 2.16
CA GLN A 46 26.51 -12.52 2.74
C GLN A 46 25.66 -11.42 3.36
N ILE A 47 24.49 -11.14 2.79
CA ILE A 47 23.55 -10.13 3.32
C ILE A 47 22.99 -10.60 4.67
N ILE A 48 22.56 -11.86 4.77
CA ILE A 48 22.03 -12.47 6.01
C ILE A 48 23.15 -12.68 7.05
N SER A 49 24.37 -13.03 6.63
CA SER A 49 25.49 -13.21 7.58
C SER A 49 26.03 -11.88 8.14
N SER A 50 25.78 -10.76 7.45
CA SER A 50 26.10 -9.41 7.93
C SER A 50 25.05 -8.84 8.90
N GLU A 51 23.89 -9.49 9.01
CA GLU A 51 22.67 -8.99 9.67
C GLU A 51 22.88 -8.71 11.17
N ALA A 52 23.62 -9.55 11.90
CA ALA A 52 23.88 -9.35 13.32
C ALA A 52 24.83 -8.16 13.61
N HIS A 53 25.82 -7.94 12.75
CA HIS A 53 26.80 -6.85 12.88
C HIS A 53 26.23 -5.52 12.34
N PHE A 54 25.42 -5.60 11.29
CA PHE A 54 24.71 -4.48 10.69
C PHE A 54 23.60 -3.96 11.63
N ILE A 55 22.80 -4.85 12.23
CA ILE A 55 21.79 -4.47 13.24
C ILE A 55 22.46 -3.82 14.48
N ALA A 56 23.59 -4.35 14.96
CA ALA A 56 24.31 -3.82 16.12
C ALA A 56 24.94 -2.43 15.88
N THR A 57 25.33 -2.12 14.65
CA THR A 57 25.99 -0.83 14.31
C THR A 57 24.98 0.31 14.13
N ILE A 58 23.72 -0.02 13.83
CA ILE A 58 22.73 0.95 13.32
C ILE A 58 21.73 1.41 14.41
N GLY A 59 21.75 0.81 15.61
CA GLY A 59 20.82 1.14 16.70
C GLY A 59 20.91 2.55 17.31
N ALA A 60 21.97 3.34 17.04
CA ALA A 60 22.31 4.49 17.88
C ALA A 60 21.78 5.87 17.44
N THR A 61 21.21 6.03 16.24
CA THR A 61 20.66 7.33 15.79
C THR A 61 19.39 7.17 14.97
N GLY A 62 18.41 8.06 15.20
CA GLY A 62 17.03 7.99 14.72
C GLY A 62 16.83 8.14 13.22
N LEU A 63 15.94 9.07 12.82
CA LEU A 63 15.43 9.33 11.46
C LEU A 63 16.48 9.84 10.44
N ALA A 64 17.74 9.42 10.53
CA ALA A 64 18.77 9.84 9.58
C ALA A 64 18.39 9.40 8.15
N PRO A 65 18.49 10.29 7.13
CA PRO A 65 18.13 9.97 5.74
C PRO A 65 18.77 8.68 5.22
N ASP A 66 20.02 8.40 5.59
CA ASP A 66 20.74 7.19 5.20
C ASP A 66 20.08 5.90 5.73
N ARG A 67 19.52 5.94 6.94
CA ARG A 67 18.80 4.79 7.52
C ARG A 67 17.48 4.52 6.81
N VAL A 68 16.77 5.57 6.41
CA VAL A 68 15.52 5.44 5.63
C VAL A 68 15.82 4.83 4.27
N PHE A 69 16.86 5.31 3.59
CA PHE A 69 17.28 4.76 2.30
C PHE A 69 17.70 3.28 2.41
N GLN A 70 18.46 2.91 3.44
CA GLN A 70 18.82 1.52 3.71
C GLN A 70 17.58 0.64 3.95
N PHE A 71 16.63 1.11 4.76
CA PHE A 71 15.37 0.41 5.01
C PHE A 71 14.58 0.16 3.73
N GLN A 72 14.43 1.19 2.88
CA GLN A 72 13.75 1.07 1.59
C GLN A 72 14.43 0.04 0.69
N ARG A 73 15.77 0.09 0.56
CA ARG A 73 16.53 -0.89 -0.23
C ARG A 73 16.34 -2.32 0.29
N LEU A 74 16.36 -2.53 1.61
CA LEU A 74 16.15 -3.84 2.22
C LEU A 74 14.76 -4.38 1.87
N VAL A 75 13.70 -3.58 2.09
CA VAL A 75 12.31 -3.98 1.84
C VAL A 75 12.08 -4.30 0.37
N LEU A 76 12.56 -3.44 -0.54
CA LEU A 76 12.41 -3.65 -1.98
C LEU A 76 13.18 -4.87 -2.48
N SER A 77 14.41 -5.08 -1.98
CA SER A 77 15.21 -6.25 -2.34
C SER A 77 14.59 -7.55 -1.83
N TYR A 78 14.08 -7.55 -0.60
CA TYR A 78 13.36 -8.69 -0.05
C TYR A 78 12.10 -8.99 -0.86
N TYR A 79 11.31 -7.97 -1.21
CA TYR A 79 10.11 -8.13 -2.02
C TYR A 79 10.42 -8.68 -3.42
N ALA A 80 11.50 -8.25 -4.06
CA ALA A 80 11.90 -8.74 -5.37
C ALA A 80 12.21 -10.26 -5.38
N HIS A 81 12.74 -10.80 -4.29
CA HIS A 81 13.15 -12.22 -4.21
C HIS A 81 12.11 -13.12 -3.53
N PHE A 82 11.37 -12.60 -2.55
CA PHE A 82 10.45 -13.35 -1.69
C PHE A 82 9.01 -12.86 -1.76
N GLY A 83 8.72 -11.93 -2.67
CA GLY A 83 7.37 -11.47 -2.96
C GLY A 83 6.48 -12.63 -3.37
N ARG A 84 5.32 -12.73 -2.72
CA ARG A 84 4.29 -13.71 -3.10
C ARG A 84 3.52 -13.22 -4.32
N ASP A 85 3.31 -14.14 -5.26
CA ASP A 85 2.32 -14.01 -6.30
C ASP A 85 0.92 -14.13 -5.67
N LEU A 86 0.13 -13.06 -5.81
CA LEU A 86 -1.22 -12.97 -5.26
C LEU A 86 -2.11 -12.27 -6.29
N PRO A 87 -3.32 -12.78 -6.58
CA PRO A 87 -4.12 -12.31 -7.71
C PRO A 87 -4.54 -10.83 -7.58
N TRP A 88 -4.68 -10.32 -6.36
CA TRP A 88 -4.95 -8.91 -6.09
C TRP A 88 -3.73 -7.98 -6.22
N ARG A 89 -2.53 -8.51 -6.50
CA ARG A 89 -1.33 -7.72 -6.86
C ARG A 89 -1.18 -7.55 -8.37
N GLU A 90 -1.80 -8.44 -9.14
CA GLU A 90 -1.73 -8.48 -10.61
C GLU A 90 -2.89 -7.71 -11.27
N THR A 91 -3.52 -6.79 -10.52
CA THR A 91 -4.64 -5.98 -11.01
C THR A 91 -4.59 -4.58 -10.42
N ASN A 92 -5.04 -3.60 -11.20
CA ASN A 92 -5.31 -2.24 -10.75
C ASN A 92 -6.82 -1.93 -10.72
N ASN A 93 -7.69 -2.94 -10.92
CA ASN A 93 -9.13 -2.74 -10.89
C ASN A 93 -9.57 -2.32 -9.47
N PRO A 94 -10.14 -1.12 -9.27
CA PRO A 94 -10.48 -0.61 -7.94
C PRO A 94 -11.45 -1.50 -7.16
N TYR A 95 -12.39 -2.15 -7.85
CA TYR A 95 -13.33 -3.07 -7.21
C TYR A 95 -12.62 -4.33 -6.70
N HIS A 96 -11.75 -4.91 -7.51
CA HIS A 96 -10.99 -6.10 -7.16
C HIS A 96 -10.05 -5.84 -5.98
N ILE A 97 -9.39 -4.67 -5.97
CA ILE A 97 -8.57 -4.22 -4.84
C ILE A 97 -9.44 -4.03 -3.59
N LEU A 98 -10.57 -3.33 -3.67
CA LEU A 98 -11.50 -3.16 -2.55
C LEU A 98 -11.93 -4.50 -1.95
N VAL A 99 -12.34 -5.46 -2.78
CA VAL A 99 -12.75 -6.80 -2.32
C VAL A 99 -11.60 -7.48 -1.56
N SER A 100 -10.39 -7.49 -2.13
CA SER A 100 -9.23 -8.12 -1.51
C SER A 100 -8.87 -7.47 -0.16
N GLU A 101 -8.88 -6.13 -0.09
CA GLU A 101 -8.54 -5.38 1.11
C GLU A 101 -9.55 -5.63 2.23
N ILE A 102 -10.85 -5.68 1.93
CA ILE A 102 -11.87 -6.03 2.93
C ILE A 102 -11.73 -7.48 3.39
N MET A 103 -11.44 -8.40 2.46
CA MET A 103 -11.25 -9.81 2.78
C MET A 103 -10.03 -10.07 3.66
N LEU A 104 -8.92 -9.36 3.45
CA LEU A 104 -7.68 -9.50 4.21
C LEU A 104 -7.75 -8.92 5.62
N GLN A 105 -8.80 -8.16 5.96
CA GLN A 105 -9.04 -7.72 7.34
C GLN A 105 -9.21 -8.92 8.27
N GLN A 106 -8.28 -9.09 9.21
CA GLN A 106 -8.32 -10.15 10.23
C GLN A 106 -8.47 -11.57 9.65
N THR A 107 -8.05 -11.79 8.39
CA THR A 107 -8.15 -13.07 7.70
C THR A 107 -6.84 -13.40 7.00
N GLN A 108 -6.36 -14.64 7.15
CA GLN A 108 -5.10 -15.07 6.55
C GLN A 108 -5.25 -15.28 5.04
N VAL A 109 -4.18 -14.98 4.30
CA VAL A 109 -4.10 -15.09 2.82
C VAL A 109 -4.58 -16.45 2.32
N ALA A 110 -4.17 -17.56 2.95
CA ALA A 110 -4.54 -18.91 2.52
C ALA A 110 -6.05 -19.15 2.52
N ARG A 111 -6.81 -18.46 3.38
CA ARG A 111 -8.28 -18.52 3.40
C ARG A 111 -8.90 -17.55 2.40
N VAL A 112 -8.29 -16.37 2.22
CA VAL A 112 -8.76 -15.36 1.27
C VAL A 112 -8.63 -15.84 -0.17
N LEU A 113 -7.52 -16.49 -0.52
CA LEU A 113 -7.18 -16.81 -1.90
C LEU A 113 -8.31 -17.55 -2.67
N PRO A 114 -8.83 -18.70 -2.21
CA PRO A 114 -9.95 -19.35 -2.91
C PRO A 114 -11.24 -18.53 -2.87
N LYS A 115 -11.55 -17.88 -1.74
CA LYS A 115 -12.77 -17.07 -1.59
C LYS A 115 -12.79 -15.83 -2.46
N TYR A 116 -11.62 -15.23 -2.73
CA TYR A 116 -11.49 -14.08 -3.59
C TYR A 116 -11.93 -14.42 -5.02
N HIS A 117 -11.50 -15.57 -5.55
CA HIS A 117 -11.91 -16.02 -6.88
C HIS A 117 -13.41 -16.32 -6.93
N GLU A 118 -13.94 -17.11 -5.99
CA GLU A 118 -15.37 -17.43 -5.95
C GLU A 118 -16.25 -16.19 -5.81
N PHE A 119 -15.81 -15.21 -5.01
CA PHE A 119 -16.55 -13.97 -4.81
C PHE A 119 -16.59 -13.11 -6.07
N LEU A 120 -15.46 -12.99 -6.78
CA LEU A 120 -15.42 -12.24 -8.04
C LEU A 120 -16.09 -12.96 -9.21
N GLU A 121 -16.18 -14.29 -9.16
CA GLU A 121 -16.98 -15.06 -10.12
C GLU A 121 -18.48 -14.79 -9.92
N ALA A 122 -18.95 -14.79 -8.66
CA ALA A 122 -20.35 -14.52 -8.34
C ALA A 122 -20.72 -13.03 -8.49
N PHE A 123 -19.79 -12.13 -8.17
CA PHE A 123 -19.98 -10.68 -8.18
C PHE A 123 -18.78 -10.03 -8.90
N PRO A 124 -18.78 -9.98 -10.24
CA PRO A 124 -17.62 -9.50 -11.02
C PRO A 124 -17.42 -7.99 -10.96
N ASP A 125 -18.45 -7.23 -10.58
CA ASP A 125 -18.41 -5.77 -10.51
C ASP A 125 -19.24 -5.20 -9.35
N VAL A 126 -19.10 -3.89 -9.15
CA VAL A 126 -19.78 -3.13 -8.08
C VAL A 126 -21.30 -3.23 -8.25
N GLN A 127 -21.79 -3.19 -9.49
CA GLN A 127 -23.21 -3.21 -9.83
C GLN A 127 -23.85 -4.54 -9.45
N THR A 128 -23.20 -5.65 -9.81
CA THR A 128 -23.67 -7.01 -9.52
C THR A 128 -23.70 -7.24 -8.01
N LEU A 129 -22.66 -6.83 -7.28
CA LEU A 129 -22.65 -6.92 -5.82
C LEU A 129 -23.74 -6.05 -5.16
N ALA A 130 -23.94 -4.82 -5.65
CA ALA A 130 -24.92 -3.89 -5.10
C ALA A 130 -26.36 -4.42 -5.26
N ALA A 131 -26.66 -5.01 -6.41
CA ALA A 131 -27.97 -5.56 -6.77
C ALA A 131 -28.27 -6.93 -6.14
N ALA A 132 -27.23 -7.69 -5.75
CA ALA A 132 -27.40 -9.04 -5.21
C ALA A 132 -28.28 -9.08 -3.94
N PRO A 133 -29.12 -10.11 -3.77
CA PRO A 133 -29.73 -10.42 -2.48
C PRO A 133 -28.66 -10.61 -1.40
N LEU A 134 -28.90 -10.07 -0.20
CA LEU A 134 -27.92 -10.19 0.90
C LEU A 134 -27.64 -11.65 1.27
N GLY A 135 -28.65 -12.53 1.16
CA GLY A 135 -28.49 -13.97 1.39
C GLY A 135 -27.42 -14.60 0.50
N ASP A 136 -27.41 -14.24 -0.79
CA ASP A 136 -26.46 -14.78 -1.77
C ASP A 136 -25.04 -14.28 -1.48
N VAL A 137 -24.90 -12.99 -1.13
CA VAL A 137 -23.61 -12.43 -0.71
C VAL A 137 -23.06 -13.14 0.52
N LEU A 138 -23.91 -13.40 1.52
CA LEU A 138 -23.51 -14.12 2.73
C LEU A 138 -23.20 -15.59 2.47
N ALA A 139 -23.89 -16.23 1.52
CA ALA A 139 -23.62 -17.60 1.12
C ALA A 139 -22.23 -17.73 0.49
N VAL A 140 -21.87 -16.85 -0.45
CA VAL A 140 -20.52 -16.83 -1.07
C VAL A 140 -19.44 -16.44 -0.05
N TRP A 141 -19.76 -15.57 0.92
CA TRP A 141 -18.84 -15.19 2.00
C TRP A 141 -18.65 -16.27 3.07
N GLN A 142 -19.46 -17.33 3.08
CA GLN A 142 -19.44 -18.34 4.13
C GLN A 142 -18.04 -18.94 4.32
N GLY A 143 -17.61 -19.09 5.57
CA GLY A 143 -16.27 -19.61 5.92
C GLY A 143 -15.18 -18.53 6.08
N MET A 144 -15.40 -17.30 5.60
CA MET A 144 -14.47 -16.17 5.81
C MET A 144 -14.48 -15.62 7.24
N GLY A 145 -15.58 -15.82 7.97
CA GLY A 145 -15.82 -15.20 9.27
C GLY A 145 -16.14 -13.70 9.17
N TYR A 146 -16.59 -13.12 10.29
CA TYR A 146 -16.97 -11.71 10.39
C TYR A 146 -17.90 -11.23 9.27
N ASN A 147 -19.09 -11.84 9.14
CA ASN A 147 -20.09 -11.51 8.10
C ASN A 147 -20.45 -10.03 7.98
N ARG A 148 -20.26 -9.25 9.06
CA ARG A 148 -20.37 -7.79 9.05
C ARG A 148 -19.53 -7.11 7.96
N ARG A 149 -18.39 -7.71 7.56
CA ARG A 149 -17.53 -7.20 6.47
C ARG A 149 -18.19 -7.36 5.11
N ALA A 150 -18.83 -8.50 4.85
CA ALA A 150 -19.58 -8.73 3.62
C ALA A 150 -20.75 -7.74 3.51
N ILE A 151 -21.48 -7.53 4.61
CA ILE A 151 -22.58 -6.56 4.70
C ILE A 151 -22.07 -5.14 4.44
N ALA A 152 -20.94 -4.75 5.05
CA ALA A 152 -20.32 -3.45 4.83
C ALA A 152 -19.85 -3.28 3.38
N LEU A 153 -19.21 -4.28 2.79
CA LEU A 153 -18.75 -4.30 1.41
C LEU A 153 -19.94 -4.14 0.43
N GLN A 154 -21.04 -4.87 0.65
CA GLN A 154 -22.25 -4.70 -0.16
C GLN A 154 -22.86 -3.30 0.00
N ARG A 155 -22.93 -2.79 1.23
CA ARG A 155 -23.44 -1.43 1.47
C ARG A 155 -22.58 -0.37 0.78
N THR A 156 -21.26 -0.54 0.81
CA THR A 156 -20.32 0.28 0.04
C THR A 156 -20.63 0.19 -1.45
N ALA A 157 -20.81 -1.00 -2.01
CA ALA A 157 -21.16 -1.15 -3.42
C ALA A 157 -22.46 -0.41 -3.80
N ARG A 158 -23.49 -0.49 -2.96
CA ARG A 158 -24.74 0.27 -3.16
C ARG A 158 -24.52 1.79 -3.15
N ILE A 159 -23.77 2.30 -2.18
CA ILE A 159 -23.42 3.73 -2.13
C ILE A 159 -22.66 4.15 -3.39
N LEU A 160 -21.74 3.33 -3.88
CA LEU A 160 -20.97 3.60 -5.09
C LEU A 160 -21.89 3.68 -6.33
N VAL A 161 -22.84 2.75 -6.48
CA VAL A 161 -23.82 2.81 -7.57
C VAL A 161 -24.71 4.06 -7.46
N GLU A 162 -25.24 4.34 -6.27
CA GLU A 162 -26.20 5.43 -6.05
C GLU A 162 -25.57 6.83 -6.18
N GLN A 163 -24.33 7.01 -5.71
CA GLN A 163 -23.74 8.34 -5.53
C GLN A 163 -22.50 8.58 -6.41
N TYR A 164 -21.85 7.53 -6.90
CA TYR A 164 -20.56 7.60 -7.60
C TYR A 164 -20.57 6.87 -8.94
N ASN A 165 -21.76 6.62 -9.54
CA ASN A 165 -21.91 5.95 -10.83
C ASN A 165 -21.22 4.56 -10.91
N GLY A 166 -21.12 3.87 -9.77
CA GLY A 166 -20.46 2.57 -9.65
C GLY A 166 -18.94 2.62 -9.61
N GLU A 167 -18.33 3.81 -9.55
CA GLU A 167 -16.87 3.98 -9.53
C GLU A 167 -16.36 4.26 -8.12
N LEU A 168 -15.21 3.66 -7.76
CA LEU A 168 -14.53 4.00 -6.51
C LEU A 168 -13.93 5.42 -6.58
N PRO A 169 -14.21 6.29 -5.59
CA PRO A 169 -13.56 7.59 -5.50
C PRO A 169 -12.05 7.45 -5.35
N ARG A 170 -11.30 8.34 -6.02
CA ARG A 170 -9.83 8.45 -5.87
C ARG A 170 -9.42 9.19 -4.61
N ASP A 171 -10.35 9.94 -4.02
CA ASP A 171 -10.09 10.72 -2.82
C ASP A 171 -10.20 9.83 -1.57
N ARG A 172 -9.07 9.69 -0.88
CA ARG A 172 -8.97 8.97 0.40
C ARG A 172 -9.96 9.49 1.44
N ALA A 173 -10.21 10.80 1.50
CA ALA A 173 -11.14 11.39 2.46
C ALA A 173 -12.58 10.92 2.24
N ILE A 174 -12.96 10.70 0.98
CA ILE A 174 -14.27 10.12 0.61
C ILE A 174 -14.29 8.63 0.94
N LEU A 175 -13.24 7.89 0.56
CA LEU A 175 -13.15 6.44 0.80
C LEU A 175 -13.32 6.07 2.28
N VAL A 176 -12.74 6.85 3.21
CA VAL A 176 -12.87 6.61 4.67
C VAL A 176 -14.31 6.74 5.19
N GLN A 177 -15.20 7.43 4.46
CA GLN A 177 -16.61 7.53 4.83
C GLN A 177 -17.42 6.28 4.43
N LEU A 178 -16.86 5.42 3.57
CA LEU A 178 -17.56 4.23 3.09
C LEU A 178 -17.54 3.10 4.15
N PRO A 179 -18.65 2.36 4.30
CA PRO A 179 -18.72 1.27 5.28
C PRO A 179 -17.59 0.24 5.15
N GLY A 180 -16.90 -0.04 6.25
CA GLY A 180 -15.83 -1.05 6.30
C GLY A 180 -14.47 -0.56 5.79
N ILE A 181 -14.36 0.71 5.36
CA ILE A 181 -13.10 1.30 4.89
C ILE A 181 -12.53 2.22 5.96
N GLY A 182 -11.44 1.78 6.61
CA GLY A 182 -10.66 2.61 7.53
C GLY A 182 -9.53 3.37 6.81
N ARG A 183 -8.76 4.18 7.56
CA ARG A 183 -7.63 4.96 7.00
C ARG A 183 -6.60 4.11 6.26
N ALA A 184 -6.23 2.95 6.82
CA ALA A 184 -5.29 2.04 6.18
C ALA A 184 -5.86 1.46 4.89
N THR A 185 -7.08 0.92 4.91
CA THR A 185 -7.79 0.39 3.74
C THR A 185 -7.93 1.44 2.64
N ALA A 186 -8.33 2.66 2.98
CA ALA A 186 -8.43 3.75 2.02
C ALA A 186 -7.08 4.09 1.39
N SER A 187 -6.00 4.06 2.18
CA SER A 187 -4.63 4.30 1.69
C SER A 187 -4.15 3.18 0.77
N ALA A 188 -4.44 1.92 1.11
CA ALA A 188 -4.15 0.78 0.23
C ALA A 188 -4.91 0.88 -1.10
N ILE A 189 -6.19 1.24 -1.08
CA ILE A 189 -7.00 1.42 -2.30
C ILE A 189 -6.36 2.48 -3.20
N VAL A 190 -6.03 3.67 -2.67
CA VAL A 190 -5.46 4.73 -3.53
C VAL A 190 -4.06 4.38 -4.07
N VAL A 191 -3.26 3.64 -3.31
CA VAL A 191 -1.95 3.15 -3.75
C VAL A 191 -2.11 2.08 -4.83
N TYR A 192 -2.86 1.02 -4.57
CA TYR A 192 -2.91 -0.14 -5.48
C TYR A 192 -3.83 0.06 -6.69
N ALA A 193 -4.95 0.76 -6.54
CA ALA A 193 -5.88 0.98 -7.64
C ALA A 193 -5.55 2.23 -8.47
N PHE A 194 -5.02 3.28 -7.84
CA PHE A 194 -4.83 4.59 -8.48
C PHE A 194 -3.37 5.06 -8.53
N ASN A 195 -2.42 4.24 -8.09
CA ASN A 195 -1.00 4.55 -8.05
C ASN A 195 -0.70 5.93 -7.41
N THR A 196 -1.46 6.26 -6.37
CA THR A 196 -1.34 7.52 -5.64
C THR A 196 -0.63 7.27 -4.32
N PRO A 197 0.54 7.89 -4.06
CA PRO A 197 1.26 7.72 -2.81
C PRO A 197 0.39 8.07 -1.60
N ALA A 198 0.34 7.19 -0.61
CA ALA A 198 -0.36 7.42 0.64
C ALA A 198 0.33 6.70 1.80
N ILE A 199 0.26 7.30 2.98
CA ILE A 199 0.74 6.69 4.23
C ILE A 199 -0.12 5.47 4.53
N TYR A 200 0.49 4.28 4.51
CA TYR A 200 -0.14 3.01 4.84
C TYR A 200 0.53 2.41 6.07
N ILE A 201 -0.09 2.58 7.24
CA ILE A 201 0.36 2.01 8.50
C ILE A 201 -0.67 0.99 8.96
N GLU A 202 -0.30 -0.29 8.88
CA GLU A 202 -1.04 -1.41 9.47
C GLU A 202 -0.15 -2.16 10.47
N THR A 203 -0.69 -3.15 11.17
CA THR A 203 0.00 -3.85 12.27
C THR A 203 1.35 -4.47 11.88
N ASN A 204 1.49 -5.11 10.72
CA ASN A 204 2.76 -5.72 10.29
C ASN A 204 3.76 -4.66 9.81
N VAL A 205 3.35 -3.68 9.02
CA VAL A 205 4.17 -2.52 8.63
C VAL A 205 4.69 -1.82 9.89
N ARG A 206 3.80 -1.54 10.84
CA ARG A 206 4.15 -0.94 12.14
C ARG A 206 5.15 -1.81 12.90
N ARG A 207 4.97 -3.13 12.93
CA ARG A 207 5.91 -4.06 13.59
C ARG A 207 7.30 -3.99 12.95
N VAL A 208 7.38 -3.99 11.62
CA VAL A 208 8.65 -3.91 10.89
C VAL A 208 9.35 -2.58 11.14
N ILE A 209 8.60 -1.46 11.11
CA ILE A 209 9.17 -0.13 11.39
C ILE A 209 9.67 -0.04 12.83
N ILE A 210 8.87 -0.48 13.81
CA ILE A 210 9.29 -0.49 15.22
C ILE A 210 10.55 -1.35 15.40
N HIS A 211 10.57 -2.54 14.78
CA HIS A 211 11.72 -3.42 14.84
C HIS A 211 12.97 -2.84 14.18
N PHE A 212 12.86 -2.01 13.15
CA PHE A 212 14.04 -1.46 12.48
C PHE A 212 14.53 -0.16 13.15
N PHE A 213 13.61 0.74 13.50
CA PHE A 213 13.95 2.10 13.94
C PHE A 213 13.85 2.31 15.46
N PHE A 214 13.19 1.41 16.19
CA PHE A 214 12.82 1.62 17.60
C PHE A 214 13.09 0.39 18.48
N GLN A 215 14.16 -0.36 18.20
CA GLN A 215 14.49 -1.65 18.85
C GLN A 215 14.43 -1.62 20.39
N ASP A 216 14.85 -0.51 20.99
CA ASP A 216 14.93 -0.35 22.46
C ASP A 216 13.75 0.43 23.05
N ARG A 217 12.66 0.61 22.29
CA ARG A 217 11.54 1.50 22.66
C ARG A 217 10.21 0.75 22.65
N SER A 218 9.58 0.67 23.83
CA SER A 218 8.17 0.28 23.95
C SER A 218 7.23 1.49 23.78
N GLY A 219 5.99 1.26 23.34
CA GLY A 219 4.94 2.29 23.32
C GLY A 219 5.06 3.36 22.24
N VAL A 220 5.79 3.08 21.15
CA VAL A 220 5.95 3.99 19.99
C VAL A 220 4.59 4.37 19.43
N LYS A 221 4.28 5.66 19.25
CA LYS A 221 3.00 6.13 18.70
C LYS A 221 3.04 6.20 17.18
N ASP A 222 1.88 6.14 16.52
CA ASP A 222 1.81 6.31 15.05
C ASP A 222 2.37 7.66 14.61
N SER A 223 2.20 8.72 15.42
CA SER A 223 2.80 10.04 15.17
C SER A 223 4.34 10.04 15.13
N GLU A 224 4.99 9.03 15.72
CA GLU A 224 6.45 8.85 15.66
C GLU A 224 6.86 8.03 14.43
N ILE A 225 5.92 7.27 13.83
CA ILE A 225 6.13 6.43 12.65
C ILE A 225 5.86 7.19 11.36
N GLU A 226 4.82 8.03 11.35
CA GLU A 226 4.37 8.79 10.17
C GLU A 226 5.50 9.53 9.43
N PRO A 227 6.46 10.20 10.09
CA PRO A 227 7.56 10.87 9.39
C PRO A 227 8.51 9.93 8.64
N ILE A 228 8.55 8.63 8.95
CA ILE A 228 9.37 7.63 8.26
C ILE A 228 8.74 7.20 6.93
N VAL A 229 7.42 7.29 6.85
CA VAL A 229 6.60 6.73 5.75
C VAL A 229 5.90 7.79 4.91
N GLN A 230 6.22 9.07 5.14
CA GLN A 230 5.86 10.21 4.28
C GLN A 230 6.76 10.28 3.05
#